data_AF-A0A843EYT7-F1
#
_entry.id   AF-A0A843EYT7-F1
#
_cell.length_a   1.000
_cell.length_b   1.000
_cell.length_c   1.000
_cell.angle_alpha   90.00
_cell.angle_beta   90.00
_cell.angle_gamma   90.00
#
_symmetry.space_group_name_H-M   'P 1'
#
loop_
_entity.id
_entity.type
_entity.pdbx_description
1 polymer ?
#
loop_
_entity_poly.entity_id
_entity_poly.type
_entity_poly.pdbx_seq_one_letter_code
_entity_poly.pdbx_strand_id
1 'polypeptide(L)'
;MAFEKMIHNAFEESRNNCRFGDTLEEIAEIQDYIRNAEKIYVPNKNGIKVEVLNHVLKEYGLPCAEILQINTNTADTSRIPALAKAYMALDQSDADLIIARGRLGIPGSGSLLIFIDNKGRILTCGTSPSHLIHQKSLEDAVYSEACEALEKIGFKKED
;
A
#
# COMPACT_ATOMS: atom_id res chain seq x y z
N MET A 1 -1.35 18.56 -5.60
CA MET A 1 -0.35 19.64 -5.66
C MET A 1 0.44 19.79 -4.37
N ALA A 2 -0.16 19.58 -3.19
CA ALA A 2 0.57 19.59 -1.92
C ALA A 2 1.64 18.47 -1.87
N PHE A 3 1.27 17.25 -2.22
CA PHE A 3 2.18 16.10 -2.39
C PHE A 3 3.39 16.36 -3.29
N GLU A 4 3.20 16.99 -4.46
CA GLU A 4 4.31 17.29 -5.38
C GLU A 4 5.29 18.31 -4.81
N LYS A 5 4.78 19.33 -4.11
CA LYS A 5 5.61 20.37 -3.50
C LYS A 5 6.44 19.81 -2.35
N MET A 6 5.83 18.97 -1.50
CA MET A 6 6.49 18.26 -0.43
C MET A 6 7.66 17.41 -0.95
N ILE A 7 7.42 16.57 -1.98
CA ILE A 7 8.46 15.74 -2.59
C ILE A 7 9.58 16.60 -3.18
N HIS A 8 9.23 17.69 -3.88
CA HIS A 8 10.21 18.61 -4.45
C HIS A 8 11.13 19.20 -3.37
N ASN A 9 10.56 19.66 -2.25
CA ASN A 9 11.33 20.21 -1.15
C ASN A 9 12.29 19.17 -0.55
N ALA A 10 11.80 17.95 -0.28
CA ALA A 10 12.64 16.86 0.24
C ALA A 10 13.81 16.50 -0.70
N PHE A 11 13.57 16.59 -2.02
CA PHE A 11 14.61 16.35 -3.03
C PHE A 11 15.66 17.47 -3.04
N GLU A 12 15.24 18.72 -2.89
CA GLU A 12 16.15 19.86 -2.76
C GLU A 12 16.99 19.76 -1.49
N GLU A 13 16.39 19.39 -0.35
CA GLU A 13 17.12 19.13 0.90
C GLU A 13 18.16 18.01 0.73
N SER A 14 17.77 16.92 0.08
CA SER A 14 18.66 15.79 -0.19
C SER A 14 19.83 16.20 -1.10
N ARG A 15 19.54 16.97 -2.15
CA ARG A 15 20.57 17.50 -3.07
C ARG A 15 21.58 18.40 -2.36
N ASN A 16 21.11 19.15 -1.37
CA ASN A 16 21.93 20.08 -0.59
C ASN A 16 22.57 19.43 0.65
N ASN A 17 22.45 18.10 0.83
CA ASN A 17 22.93 17.36 2.01
C ASN A 17 22.40 17.90 3.36
N CYS A 18 21.19 18.47 3.37
CA CYS A 18 20.55 19.01 4.57
C CYS A 18 19.25 18.26 4.93
N ARG A 19 19.05 17.07 4.36
CA ARG A 19 17.97 16.16 4.75
C ARG A 19 18.40 15.34 5.96
N PHE A 20 17.70 15.47 7.09
CA PHE A 20 18.05 14.81 8.35
C PHE A 20 17.04 13.73 8.80
N GLY A 21 16.05 13.44 7.97
CA GLY A 21 14.98 12.48 8.28
C GLY A 21 13.64 12.97 7.74
N ASP A 22 12.60 12.19 7.99
CA ASP A 22 11.24 12.55 7.61
C ASP A 22 10.64 13.62 8.53
N THR A 23 9.68 14.35 7.99
CA THR A 23 9.02 15.49 8.65
C THR A 23 7.58 15.15 9.03
N LEU A 24 7.02 15.88 9.99
CA LEU A 24 5.62 15.71 10.37
C LEU A 24 4.67 16.13 9.24
N GLU A 25 5.07 17.14 8.46
CA GLU A 25 4.36 17.58 7.26
C GLU A 25 4.24 16.44 6.23
N GLU A 26 5.31 15.67 6.01
CA GLU A 26 5.26 14.55 5.07
C GLU A 26 4.31 13.44 5.51
N ILE A 27 4.33 13.11 6.81
CA ILE A 27 3.39 12.15 7.37
C ILE A 27 1.95 12.66 7.26
N ALA A 28 1.70 13.93 7.58
CA ALA A 28 0.37 14.52 7.50
C ALA A 28 -0.18 14.48 6.07
N GLU A 29 0.63 14.84 5.07
CA GLU A 29 0.24 14.78 3.67
C GLU A 29 -0.12 13.35 3.23
N ILE A 30 0.71 12.35 3.58
CA ILE A 30 0.41 10.94 3.27
C ILE A 30 -0.92 10.50 3.90
N GLN A 31 -1.14 10.85 5.17
CA GLN A 31 -2.39 10.51 5.86
C GLN A 31 -3.59 11.19 5.19
N ASP A 32 -3.47 12.47 4.85
CA ASP A 32 -4.54 13.23 4.23
C ASP A 32 -4.86 12.68 2.83
N TYR A 33 -3.86 12.26 2.07
CA TYR A 33 -4.08 11.59 0.78
C TYR A 33 -4.91 10.31 0.94
N ILE A 34 -4.54 9.45 1.90
CA ILE A 34 -5.23 8.16 2.13
C ILE A 34 -6.65 8.39 2.66
N ARG A 35 -6.86 9.34 3.58
CA ARG A 35 -8.19 9.66 4.13
C ARG A 35 -9.16 10.18 3.08
N ASN A 36 -8.65 10.95 2.12
CA ASN A 36 -9.47 11.62 1.11
C ASN A 36 -9.55 10.85 -0.23
N ALA A 37 -8.99 9.65 -0.32
CA ALA A 37 -9.08 8.83 -1.53
C ALA A 37 -10.53 8.37 -1.75
N GLU A 38 -11.10 8.68 -2.91
CA GLU A 38 -12.48 8.29 -3.24
C GLU A 38 -12.53 6.94 -3.97
N LYS A 39 -11.59 6.72 -4.89
CA LYS A 39 -11.49 5.49 -5.68
C LYS A 39 -10.32 4.64 -5.21
N ILE A 40 -10.61 3.69 -4.35
CA ILE A 40 -9.61 2.75 -3.82
C ILE A 40 -9.79 1.38 -4.47
N TYR A 41 -8.75 0.86 -5.14
CA TYR A 41 -8.81 -0.43 -5.82
C TYR A 41 -7.83 -1.47 -5.28
N VAL A 42 -8.30 -2.71 -5.19
CA VAL A 42 -7.48 -3.89 -4.87
C VAL A 42 -7.45 -4.81 -6.09
N PRO A 43 -6.30 -4.99 -6.77
CA PRO A 43 -6.21 -5.88 -7.92
C PRO A 43 -6.21 -7.35 -7.50
N ASN A 44 -7.35 -8.01 -7.64
CA ASN A 44 -7.53 -9.38 -7.21
C ASN A 44 -8.60 -10.11 -8.02
N LYS A 45 -8.53 -11.44 -8.05
CA LYS A 45 -9.56 -12.29 -8.69
C LYS A 45 -10.70 -12.67 -7.74
N ASN A 46 -10.45 -12.68 -6.43
CA ASN A 46 -11.42 -13.11 -5.41
C ASN A 46 -11.69 -12.05 -4.35
N GLY A 47 -12.85 -12.13 -3.68
CA GLY A 47 -13.31 -11.11 -2.72
C GLY A 47 -12.62 -11.15 -1.35
N ILE A 48 -12.12 -12.31 -0.91
CA ILE A 48 -11.66 -12.53 0.49
C ILE A 48 -10.63 -11.47 0.95
N LYS A 49 -9.62 -11.15 0.12
CA LYS A 49 -8.61 -10.15 0.53
C LYS A 49 -9.22 -8.74 0.66
N VAL A 50 -10.19 -8.42 -0.19
CA VAL A 50 -10.85 -7.12 -0.19
C VAL A 50 -11.74 -6.99 1.05
N GLU A 51 -12.42 -8.07 1.45
CA GLU A 51 -13.20 -8.11 2.70
C GLU A 51 -12.33 -7.84 3.93
N VAL A 52 -11.18 -8.53 4.05
CA VAL A 52 -10.24 -8.30 5.16
C VAL A 52 -9.66 -6.89 5.12
N LEU A 53 -9.27 -6.40 3.94
CA LEU A 53 -8.78 -5.03 3.79
C LEU A 53 -9.84 -4.00 4.19
N ASN A 54 -11.09 -4.16 3.77
CA ASN A 54 -12.18 -3.26 4.12
C ASN A 54 -12.51 -3.31 5.61
N HIS A 55 -12.36 -4.47 6.25
CA HIS A 55 -12.45 -4.56 7.71
C HIS A 55 -11.39 -3.68 8.37
N VAL A 56 -10.12 -3.78 7.94
CA VAL A 56 -9.02 -2.95 8.45
C VAL A 56 -9.28 -1.47 8.15
N LEU A 57 -9.55 -1.09 6.90
CA LEU A 57 -9.80 0.30 6.52
C LEU A 57 -10.88 0.94 7.39
N LYS A 58 -11.97 0.20 7.65
CA LYS A 58 -13.04 0.65 8.55
C LYS A 58 -12.57 0.85 9.99
N GLU A 59 -11.73 -0.03 10.54
CA GLU A 59 -11.15 0.15 11.88
C GLU A 59 -10.33 1.43 12.01
N TYR A 60 -9.75 1.94 10.91
CA TYR A 60 -8.95 3.17 10.89
C TYR A 60 -9.72 4.39 10.34
N GLY A 61 -11.06 4.31 10.20
CA GLY A 61 -11.87 5.41 9.70
C GLY A 61 -11.66 5.76 8.23
N LEU A 62 -11.17 4.80 7.43
CA LEU A 62 -10.81 5.01 6.02
C LEU A 62 -11.91 4.53 5.06
N PRO A 63 -12.01 5.13 3.85
CA PRO A 63 -12.94 4.67 2.82
C PRO A 63 -12.69 3.20 2.43
N CYS A 64 -13.75 2.50 2.07
CA CYS A 64 -13.67 1.11 1.61
C CYS A 64 -13.04 1.03 0.21
N ALA A 65 -12.32 -0.06 -0.03
CA ALA A 65 -11.80 -0.41 -1.34
C ALA A 65 -12.74 -1.32 -2.13
N GLU A 66 -12.66 -1.19 -3.45
CA GLU A 66 -13.35 -2.02 -4.43
C GLU A 66 -12.40 -3.03 -5.06
N ILE A 67 -12.96 -4.15 -5.53
CA ILE A 67 -12.19 -5.15 -6.26
C ILE A 67 -11.97 -4.69 -7.70
N LEU A 68 -10.70 -4.63 -8.13
CA LEU A 68 -10.35 -4.48 -9.53
C LEU A 68 -10.07 -5.86 -10.14
N GLN A 69 -11.02 -6.33 -10.96
CA GLN A 69 -10.99 -7.66 -11.56
C GLN A 69 -10.00 -7.73 -12.73
N ILE A 70 -8.72 -7.91 -12.42
CA ILE A 70 -7.66 -8.09 -13.41
C ILE A 70 -6.80 -9.33 -13.10
N ASN A 71 -6.30 -9.99 -14.15
CA ASN A 71 -5.39 -11.11 -13.99
C ASN A 71 -3.96 -10.61 -13.76
N THR A 72 -3.49 -10.68 -12.51
CA THR A 72 -2.17 -10.18 -12.14
C THR A 72 -1.09 -11.25 -11.98
N ASN A 73 -1.33 -12.48 -12.44
CA ASN A 73 -0.40 -13.60 -12.26
C ASN A 73 0.95 -13.39 -12.98
N THR A 74 0.96 -12.65 -14.10
CA THR A 74 2.20 -12.32 -14.82
C THR A 74 3.15 -11.46 -14.00
N ALA A 75 2.65 -10.72 -13.00
CA ALA A 75 3.48 -9.95 -12.09
C ALA A 75 4.47 -10.82 -11.30
N ASP A 76 4.19 -12.12 -11.12
CA ASP A 76 5.04 -13.03 -10.36
C ASP A 76 6.35 -13.40 -11.10
N THR A 77 6.51 -13.00 -12.37
CA THR A 77 7.79 -13.07 -13.10
C THR A 77 8.63 -11.80 -12.99
N SER A 78 8.14 -10.76 -12.30
CA SER A 78 8.88 -9.53 -12.04
C SER A 78 9.80 -9.64 -10.82
N ARG A 79 10.70 -8.67 -10.65
CA ARG A 79 11.60 -8.61 -9.48
C ARG A 79 10.86 -8.33 -8.17
N ILE A 80 9.75 -7.59 -8.22
CA ILE A 80 8.93 -7.22 -7.05
C ILE A 80 7.47 -7.45 -7.45
N PRO A 81 6.95 -8.69 -7.29
CA PRO A 81 5.60 -9.02 -7.74
C PRO A 81 4.52 -8.13 -7.17
N ALA A 82 4.53 -7.80 -5.87
CA ALA A 82 3.53 -6.91 -5.27
C ALA A 82 3.45 -5.55 -5.99
N LEU A 83 4.60 -4.94 -6.29
CA LEU A 83 4.69 -3.66 -7.00
C LEU A 83 4.20 -3.76 -8.45
N ALA A 84 4.59 -4.81 -9.16
CA ALA A 84 4.10 -5.05 -10.51
C ALA A 84 2.56 -5.22 -10.55
N LYS A 85 1.95 -5.88 -9.55
CA LYS A 85 0.48 -5.97 -9.45
C LYS A 85 -0.17 -4.60 -9.28
N ALA A 86 0.46 -3.73 -8.48
CA ALA A 86 -0.05 -2.37 -8.26
C ALA A 86 0.03 -1.53 -9.54
N TYR A 87 1.14 -1.58 -10.27
CA TYR A 87 1.25 -0.87 -11.56
C TYR A 87 0.30 -1.41 -12.62
N MET A 88 0.10 -2.73 -12.69
CA MET A 88 -0.94 -3.29 -13.56
C MET A 88 -2.33 -2.73 -13.25
N ALA A 89 -2.64 -2.49 -11.97
CA ALA A 89 -3.91 -1.89 -11.56
C ALA A 89 -3.97 -0.40 -11.92
N LEU A 90 -2.88 0.32 -11.69
CA LEU A 90 -2.73 1.74 -11.98
C LEU A 90 -2.96 2.04 -13.45
N ASP A 91 -2.34 1.25 -14.34
CA ASP A 91 -2.44 1.44 -15.78
C ASP A 91 -3.81 1.06 -16.37
N GLN A 92 -4.70 0.45 -15.57
CA GLN A 92 -6.00 -0.08 -16.01
C GLN A 92 -7.19 0.51 -15.23
N SER A 93 -6.98 1.54 -14.42
CA SER A 93 -8.03 2.17 -13.63
C SER A 93 -7.77 3.66 -13.46
N ASP A 94 -8.79 4.38 -12.98
CA ASP A 94 -8.72 5.78 -12.56
C ASP A 94 -8.62 5.90 -11.03
N ALA A 95 -7.92 4.96 -10.39
CA ALA A 95 -7.76 4.90 -8.94
C ALA A 95 -7.12 6.16 -8.37
N ASP A 96 -7.60 6.62 -7.22
CA ASP A 96 -6.85 7.52 -6.35
C ASP A 96 -5.80 6.75 -5.55
N LEU A 97 -6.16 5.54 -5.08
CA LEU A 97 -5.33 4.70 -4.24
C LEU A 97 -5.43 3.24 -4.68
N ILE A 98 -4.28 2.56 -4.73
CA ILE A 98 -4.23 1.13 -5.00
C ILE A 98 -3.58 0.41 -3.82
N ILE A 99 -4.25 -0.63 -3.35
CA ILE A 99 -3.73 -1.51 -2.30
C ILE A 99 -3.46 -2.88 -2.94
N ALA A 100 -2.20 -3.21 -3.14
CA ALA A 100 -1.81 -4.48 -3.76
C ALA A 100 -1.01 -5.35 -2.81
N ARG A 101 -1.23 -6.67 -2.88
CA ARG A 101 -0.48 -7.67 -2.11
C ARG A 101 0.09 -8.74 -3.01
N GLY A 102 1.37 -9.05 -2.83
CA GLY A 102 2.06 -10.09 -3.56
C GLY A 102 3.33 -10.56 -2.85
N ARG A 103 4.20 -11.23 -3.59
CA ARG A 103 5.52 -11.61 -3.10
C ARG A 103 6.42 -10.39 -3.02
N LEU A 104 7.27 -10.32 -1.99
CA LEU A 104 8.24 -9.22 -1.80
C LEU A 104 9.29 -9.20 -2.93
N GLY A 105 9.79 -10.37 -3.34
CA GLY A 105 10.78 -10.50 -4.39
C GLY A 105 10.83 -11.91 -4.99
N ILE A 106 11.97 -12.60 -4.82
CA ILE A 106 12.15 -13.98 -5.30
C ILE A 106 11.24 -14.99 -4.57
N PRO A 107 10.97 -16.17 -5.14
CA PRO A 107 10.27 -17.25 -4.42
C PRO A 107 10.85 -17.51 -3.03
N GLY A 108 10.01 -17.54 -2.00
CA GLY A 108 10.40 -17.71 -0.60
C GLY A 108 10.64 -16.43 0.20
N SER A 109 10.68 -15.25 -0.45
CA SER A 109 11.01 -13.97 0.20
C SER A 109 9.92 -13.38 1.11
N GLY A 110 8.83 -14.10 1.37
CA GLY A 110 7.66 -13.55 2.07
C GLY A 110 6.78 -12.64 1.21
N SER A 111 5.86 -11.95 1.87
CA SER A 111 4.84 -11.09 1.25
C SER A 111 5.14 -9.61 1.45
N LEU A 112 4.59 -8.82 0.54
CA LEU A 112 4.58 -7.36 0.58
C LEU A 112 3.17 -6.88 0.22
N LEU A 113 2.61 -6.05 1.09
CA LEU A 113 1.38 -5.29 0.88
C LEU A 113 1.76 -3.82 0.76
N ILE A 114 1.32 -3.17 -0.32
CA ILE A 114 1.71 -1.79 -0.64
C ILE A 114 0.49 -0.93 -0.92
N PHE A 115 0.59 0.31 -0.47
CA PHE A 115 -0.32 1.40 -0.80
C PHE A 115 0.43 2.29 -1.80
N ILE A 116 -0.11 2.45 -3.00
CA ILE A 116 0.41 3.39 -3.99
C ILE A 116 -0.66 4.40 -4.38
N ASP A 117 -0.23 5.61 -4.70
CA ASP A 117 -1.13 6.65 -5.20
C ASP A 117 -1.38 6.55 -6.71
N ASN A 118 -2.16 7.50 -7.23
CA ASN A 118 -2.54 7.60 -8.64
C ASN A 118 -1.38 7.94 -9.60
N LYS A 119 -0.15 8.08 -9.10
CA LYS A 119 1.08 8.25 -9.90
C LYS A 119 2.06 7.10 -9.67
N GLY A 120 1.67 6.08 -8.92
CA GLY A 120 2.53 4.94 -8.62
C GLY A 120 3.61 5.22 -7.58
N ARG A 121 3.49 6.31 -6.81
CA ARG A 121 4.37 6.60 -5.67
C ARG A 121 3.95 5.72 -4.50
N ILE A 122 4.92 5.09 -3.84
CA ILE A 122 4.67 4.24 -2.67
C ILE A 122 4.43 5.14 -1.46
N LEU A 123 3.29 4.95 -0.80
CA LEU A 123 2.89 5.72 0.39
C LEU A 123 3.29 5.00 1.67
N THR A 124 3.00 3.70 1.74
CA THR A 124 3.35 2.84 2.88
C THR A 124 3.30 1.37 2.46
N CYS A 125 3.81 0.49 3.31
CA CYS A 125 3.77 -0.95 3.11
C CYS A 125 3.79 -1.74 4.42
N GLY A 126 3.28 -2.97 4.35
CA GLY A 126 3.42 -4.00 5.37
C GLY A 126 4.04 -5.25 4.78
N THR A 127 4.66 -6.06 5.62
CA THR A 127 5.34 -7.30 5.18
C THR A 127 5.02 -8.46 6.10
N SER A 128 5.12 -9.67 5.56
CA SER A 128 5.11 -10.86 6.42
C SER A 128 6.12 -11.89 5.95
N PRO A 129 6.59 -12.77 6.85
CA PRO A 129 7.42 -13.91 6.47
C PRO A 129 6.74 -14.79 5.41
N SER A 130 7.46 -15.77 4.88
CA SER A 130 6.80 -16.82 4.09
C SER A 130 5.73 -17.53 4.94
N HIS A 131 4.61 -17.92 4.33
CA HIS A 131 3.57 -18.71 4.97
C HIS A 131 4.09 -20.01 5.60
N LEU A 132 5.17 -20.57 5.02
CA LEU A 132 5.87 -21.74 5.57
C LEU A 132 6.54 -21.48 6.93
N ILE A 133 6.81 -20.21 7.26
CA ILE A 133 7.45 -19.79 8.51
C ILE A 133 6.41 -19.35 9.53
N HIS A 134 5.49 -18.45 9.15
CA HIS A 134 4.55 -17.86 10.11
C HIS A 134 3.30 -18.71 10.38
N GLN A 135 2.92 -19.62 9.46
CA GLN A 135 1.76 -20.52 9.54
C GLN A 135 0.37 -19.88 9.79
N LYS A 136 0.28 -18.55 9.94
CA LYS A 136 -0.97 -17.77 9.90
C LYS A 136 -1.84 -18.08 8.67
N SER A 137 -3.15 -17.89 8.84
CA SER A 137 -4.11 -17.85 7.73
C SER A 137 -3.79 -16.71 6.75
N LEU A 138 -4.40 -16.75 5.56
CA LEU A 138 -4.24 -15.67 4.58
C LEU A 138 -4.82 -14.37 5.14
N GLU A 139 -5.96 -14.47 5.80
CA GLU A 139 -6.74 -13.41 6.39
C GLU A 139 -5.94 -12.71 7.49
N ASP A 140 -5.38 -13.47 8.45
CA ASP A 140 -4.56 -12.92 9.53
C ASP A 140 -3.28 -12.24 9.02
N ALA A 141 -2.68 -12.81 7.97
CA ALA A 141 -1.49 -12.21 7.35
C ALA A 141 -1.84 -10.87 6.69
N VAL A 142 -2.89 -10.83 5.86
CA VAL A 142 -3.37 -9.61 5.20
C VAL A 142 -3.75 -8.55 6.24
N TYR A 143 -4.47 -8.94 7.30
CA TYR A 143 -4.84 -8.05 8.40
C TYR A 143 -3.59 -7.44 9.05
N SER A 144 -2.63 -8.28 9.46
CA SER A 144 -1.42 -7.78 10.14
C SER A 144 -0.56 -6.87 9.26
N GLU A 145 -0.46 -7.17 7.96
CA GLU A 145 0.28 -6.34 7.02
C GLU A 145 -0.40 -4.99 6.78
N ALA A 146 -1.73 -4.95 6.69
CA ALA A 146 -2.47 -3.71 6.50
C ALA A 146 -2.40 -2.82 7.75
N CYS A 147 -2.52 -3.40 8.95
CA CYS A 147 -2.29 -2.68 10.21
C CYS A 147 -0.86 -2.13 10.29
N GLU A 148 0.16 -2.95 9.98
CA GLU A 148 1.57 -2.52 9.96
C GLU A 148 1.76 -1.34 9.00
N ALA A 149 1.17 -1.40 7.80
CA ALA A 149 1.27 -0.34 6.80
C ALA A 149 0.68 0.99 7.30
N LEU A 150 -0.50 0.95 7.93
CA LEU A 150 -1.18 2.16 8.41
C LEU A 150 -0.53 2.74 9.67
N GLU A 151 -0.19 1.88 10.66
CA GLU A 151 0.41 2.32 11.92
C GLU A 151 1.81 2.92 11.73
N LYS A 152 2.57 2.39 10.76
CA LYS A 152 3.91 2.88 10.40
C LYS A 152 3.93 4.35 9.97
N ILE A 153 2.82 4.84 9.42
CA ILE A 153 2.63 6.25 9.05
C ILE A 153 1.69 6.99 10.01
N GLY A 154 1.47 6.47 11.22
CA GLY A 154 0.81 7.18 12.31
C GLY A 154 -0.72 7.16 12.30
N PHE A 155 -1.37 6.31 11.49
CA PHE A 155 -2.80 6.05 11.66
C PHE A 155 -3.06 5.32 12.97
N LYS A 156 -4.22 5.59 13.56
CA LYS A 156 -4.73 4.93 14.77
C LYS A 156 -6.13 4.42 14.50
N LYS A 157 -6.48 3.32 15.17
CA LYS A 157 -7.84 2.79 15.09
C LYS A 157 -8.81 3.78 15.73
N GLU A 158 -10.01 3.87 15.17
CA GLU A 158 -11.12 4.58 15.78
C GLU A 158 -11.70 3.74 16.93
N ASP A 159 -12.07 4.43 18.02
CA ASP A 159 -12.69 3.83 19.21
C ASP A 159 -14.18 3.50 19.00
#